data_AF-A0A964FBN1-F1
#
_entry.id   AF-A0A964FBN1-F1
#
_cell.length_a   1.000
_cell.length_b   1.000
_cell.length_c   1.000
_cell.angle_alpha   90.00
_cell.angle_beta   90.00
_cell.angle_gamma   90.00
#
_symmetry.space_group_name_H-M   'P 1'
#
loop_
_entity.id
_entity.type
_entity.pdbx_description
1 polymer ?
#
loop_
_entity_poly.entity_id
_entity_poly.type
_entity_poly.pdbx_seq_one_letter_code
_entity_poly.pdbx_strand_id
1 'polypeptide(L)'
;MNRFGILAAVALPVVMAACAPKAPLPEPVPVLTAAEQACAAQAAAVGGVDVATVVVVPLTTTKSGATVHEVTAGEVRYSCVVELDNSISSFEAL
;
A
#
# COMPACT_ATOMS: atom_id res chain seq x y z
N MET A 1 27.34 -19.60 67.59
CA MET A 1 27.89 -20.44 66.50
C MET A 1 27.10 -20.15 65.23
N ASN A 2 27.77 -19.52 64.25
CA ASN A 2 27.27 -19.16 62.92
C ASN A 2 26.63 -20.34 62.18
N ARG A 3 25.51 -20.13 61.47
CA ARG A 3 25.35 -20.46 60.04
C ARG A 3 24.36 -19.51 59.35
N PHE A 4 24.90 -18.64 58.49
CA PHE A 4 24.46 -18.24 57.15
C PHE A 4 22.96 -18.39 56.83
N GLY A 5 22.22 -17.32 56.53
CA GLY A 5 22.26 -16.64 55.23
C GLY A 5 21.44 -17.45 54.21
N ILE A 6 20.39 -16.95 53.57
CA ILE A 6 20.51 -16.08 52.39
C ILE A 6 19.09 -15.60 52.05
N LEU A 7 18.99 -14.29 51.82
CA LEU A 7 17.88 -13.60 51.15
C LEU A 7 17.47 -14.37 49.88
N ALA A 8 16.22 -14.83 49.83
CA ALA A 8 15.60 -15.27 48.59
C ALA A 8 15.39 -14.03 47.70
N ALA A 9 16.43 -13.64 46.98
CA ALA A 9 16.36 -12.70 45.89
C ALA A 9 15.42 -13.30 44.83
N VAL A 10 14.26 -12.67 44.67
CA VAL A 10 13.33 -12.91 43.57
C VAL A 10 14.11 -12.78 42.28
N ALA A 11 14.35 -13.92 41.63
CA ALA A 11 14.94 -14.00 40.32
C ALA A 11 13.99 -13.31 39.33
N LEU A 12 14.24 -12.03 39.07
CA LEU A 12 13.73 -11.34 37.90
C LEU A 12 14.26 -12.09 36.68
N PRO A 13 13.40 -12.61 35.79
CA PRO A 13 13.86 -13.02 34.48
C PRO A 13 14.39 -11.75 33.82
N VAL A 14 15.71 -11.72 33.60
CA VAL A 14 16.36 -10.77 32.72
C VAL A 14 15.69 -10.95 31.36
N VAL A 15 14.71 -10.09 31.09
CA VAL A 15 14.15 -9.94 29.76
C VAL A 15 15.32 -9.44 28.93
N MET A 16 15.95 -10.38 28.24
CA MET A 16 16.82 -10.11 27.11
C MET A 16 15.97 -9.30 26.14
N ALA A 17 16.03 -7.98 26.28
CA ALA A 17 15.57 -7.04 25.27
C ALA A 17 16.54 -7.23 24.10
N ALA A 18 16.28 -8.26 23.29
CA ALA A 18 16.68 -8.26 21.92
C ALA A 18 16.09 -6.96 21.36
N CYS A 19 16.98 -6.00 21.11
CA CYS A 19 16.68 -4.79 20.37
C CYS A 19 16.31 -5.24 18.96
N ALA A 20 15.08 -5.70 18.79
CA ALA A 20 14.50 -5.92 17.49
C ALA A 20 14.48 -4.53 16.84
N PRO A 21 15.18 -4.33 15.71
CA PRO A 21 15.11 -3.06 15.02
C PRO A 21 13.64 -2.75 14.81
N LYS A 22 13.24 -1.55 15.23
CA LYS A 22 11.90 -1.01 15.07
C LYS A 22 11.44 -1.39 13.65
N ALA A 23 10.45 -2.27 13.55
CA ALA A 23 9.88 -2.65 12.27
C ALA A 23 9.58 -1.35 11.50
N PRO A 24 9.93 -1.25 10.21
CA PRO A 24 9.62 -0.07 9.42
C PRO A 24 8.16 0.28 9.68
N LEU A 25 7.89 1.51 10.10
CA LEU A 25 6.53 2.02 10.16
C LEU A 25 5.88 1.68 8.81
N PRO A 26 4.69 1.06 8.77
CA PRO A 26 4.03 0.77 7.50
C PRO A 26 4.01 2.10 6.73
N GLU A 27 4.66 2.09 5.56
CA GLU A 27 4.67 3.25 4.70
C GLU A 27 3.21 3.67 4.51
N PRO A 28 2.89 4.97 4.60
CA PRO A 28 1.53 5.42 4.35
C PRO A 28 1.15 4.95 2.96
N VAL A 29 0.26 3.96 2.88
CA VAL A 29 -0.31 3.49 1.63
C VAL A 29 -0.93 4.73 0.98
N PRO A 30 -0.49 5.11 -0.24
CA PRO A 30 -1.08 6.24 -0.92
C PRO A 30 -2.60 6.06 -0.95
N VAL A 31 -3.32 6.99 -0.33
CA VAL A 31 -4.78 6.98 -0.39
C VAL A 31 -5.12 7.40 -1.82
N LEU A 32 -5.36 6.39 -2.68
CA LEU A 32 -5.80 6.61 -4.05
C LEU A 32 -7.10 7.43 -4.03
N THR A 33 -7.20 8.39 -4.93
CA THR A 33 -8.45 9.10 -5.20
C THR A 33 -9.51 8.15 -5.77
N ALA A 34 -10.78 8.53 -5.74
CA ALA A 34 -11.86 7.70 -6.28
C ALA A 34 -11.64 7.34 -7.77
N ALA A 35 -11.11 8.29 -8.56
CA ALA A 35 -10.74 8.07 -9.95
C ALA A 35 -9.60 7.04 -10.10
N GLU A 36 -8.54 7.19 -9.30
CA GLU A 36 -7.41 6.26 -9.32
C GLU A 36 -7.83 4.86 -8.84
N GLN A 37 -8.72 4.77 -7.85
CA GLN A 37 -9.29 3.50 -7.38
C GLN A 37 -10.10 2.79 -8.47
N ALA A 38 -10.91 3.53 -9.24
CA ALA A 38 -11.66 2.96 -10.36
C ALA A 38 -10.71 2.37 -11.42
N CYS A 39 -9.69 3.13 -11.81
CA CYS A 39 -8.65 2.68 -12.74
C CYS A 39 -7.86 1.48 -12.22
N ALA A 40 -7.47 1.50 -10.95
CA ALA A 40 -6.74 0.40 -10.32
C ALA A 40 -7.57 -0.89 -10.32
N ALA A 41 -8.85 -0.79 -9.94
CA ALA A 41 -9.77 -1.93 -9.91
C ALA A 41 -10.00 -2.52 -11.31
N GLN A 42 -10.16 -1.67 -12.33
CA GLN A 42 -10.32 -2.10 -13.71
C GLN A 42 -9.06 -2.82 -14.22
N ALA A 43 -7.87 -2.27 -13.97
CA ALA A 43 -6.61 -2.87 -14.39
C ALA A 43 -6.32 -4.17 -13.64
N ALA A 44 -6.64 -4.25 -12.34
CA ALA A 44 -6.55 -5.48 -11.56
C ALA A 44 -7.46 -6.57 -12.13
N ALA A 45 -8.70 -6.23 -12.46
CA ALA A 45 -9.68 -7.16 -13.02
C ALA A 45 -9.26 -7.68 -14.41
N VAL A 46 -8.75 -6.81 -15.28
CA VAL A 46 -8.29 -7.18 -16.63
C VAL A 46 -6.98 -7.96 -16.58
N GLY A 47 -6.03 -7.53 -15.73
CA GLY A 47 -4.72 -8.17 -15.57
C GLY A 47 -4.73 -9.44 -14.73
N GLY A 48 -5.82 -9.73 -14.02
CA GLY A 48 -5.91 -10.87 -13.09
C GLY A 48 -4.92 -10.77 -11.93
N VAL A 49 -4.60 -9.55 -11.49
CA VAL A 49 -3.65 -9.27 -10.40
C VAL A 49 -4.35 -8.64 -9.21
N ASP A 50 -3.69 -8.62 -8.06
CA ASP A 50 -4.21 -7.95 -6.87
C ASP A 50 -4.17 -6.42 -7.04
N VAL A 51 -5.24 -5.73 -6.66
CA VAL A 51 -5.36 -4.27 -6.81
C VAL A 51 -4.28 -3.51 -6.04
N ALA A 52 -3.76 -4.05 -4.94
CA ALA A 52 -2.67 -3.43 -4.18
C ALA A 52 -1.33 -3.46 -4.93
N THR A 53 -1.21 -4.30 -5.97
CA THR A 53 -0.03 -4.34 -6.84
C THR A 53 -0.13 -3.40 -8.04
N VAL A 54 -1.30 -2.80 -8.25
CA VAL A 54 -1.56 -1.91 -9.37
C VAL A 54 -1.02 -0.52 -9.05
N VAL A 55 -0.17 -0.02 -9.95
CA VAL A 55 0.40 1.33 -9.86
C VAL A 55 -0.41 2.26 -10.74
N VAL A 56 -0.95 3.33 -10.17
CA VAL A 56 -1.68 4.36 -10.92
C VAL A 56 -0.88 5.66 -10.90
N VAL A 57 -0.69 6.25 -12.07
CA VAL A 57 0.01 7.53 -12.23
C VAL A 57 -0.90 8.48 -13.02
N PRO A 58 -1.32 9.62 -12.46
CA PRO A 58 -2.03 10.63 -13.23
C PRO A 58 -1.09 11.24 -14.28
N LEU A 59 -1.46 11.14 -15.56
CA LEU A 59 -0.69 11.69 -16.67
C LEU A 59 -1.10 13.13 -16.97
N THR A 60 -2.39 13.36 -17.18
CA THR A 60 -2.90 14.67 -17.58
C THR A 60 -4.39 14.82 -17.29
N THR A 61 -4.89 16.05 -17.33
CA THR A 61 -6.32 16.35 -17.28
C THR A 61 -6.72 17.02 -18.58
N THR A 62 -7.77 16.54 -19.23
CA THR A 62 -8.31 17.10 -20.45
C THR A 62 -9.02 18.43 -20.17
N LYS A 63 -9.27 19.22 -21.23
CA LYS A 63 -10.01 20.49 -21.10
C LYS A 63 -11.45 20.31 -20.61
N SER A 64 -12.04 19.12 -20.78
CA SER A 64 -13.37 18.78 -20.26
C SER A 64 -13.35 18.38 -18.78
N GLY A 65 -12.17 18.26 -18.17
CA GLY A 65 -12.00 17.87 -16.77
C GLY A 65 -11.80 16.36 -16.55
N ALA A 66 -11.74 15.56 -17.60
CA ALA A 66 -11.42 14.14 -17.48
C ALA A 66 -9.92 13.95 -17.15
N THR A 67 -9.59 13.05 -16.24
CA THR A 67 -8.21 12.69 -15.92
C THR A 67 -7.79 11.44 -16.66
N VAL A 68 -6.64 11.52 -17.33
CA VAL A 68 -5.97 10.38 -17.95
C VAL A 68 -4.95 9.84 -16.95
N HIS A 69 -5.09 8.58 -16.58
CA HIS A 69 -4.20 7.84 -15.70
C HIS A 69 -3.48 6.76 -16.50
N GLU A 70 -2.17 6.63 -16.29
CA GLU A 70 -1.45 5.41 -16.65
C GLU A 70 -1.59 4.42 -15.50
N VAL A 71 -1.97 3.20 -15.82
CA VAL A 71 -2.18 2.13 -14.84
C VAL A 71 -1.33 0.94 -15.22
N THR A 72 -0.50 0.47 -14.30
CA THR A 72 0.34 -0.72 -14.51
C THR A 72 -0.19 -1.86 -13.66
N ALA A 73 -0.62 -2.95 -14.30
CA ALA A 73 -1.04 -4.18 -13.66
C ALA A 73 -0.12 -5.32 -14.10
N GLY A 74 0.74 -5.79 -13.19
CA GLY A 74 1.81 -6.72 -13.53
C GLY A 74 2.82 -6.08 -14.50
N GLU A 75 2.96 -6.65 -15.69
CA GLU A 75 3.87 -6.16 -16.75
C GLU A 75 3.15 -5.33 -17.83
N VAL A 76 1.82 -5.25 -17.77
CA VAL A 76 1.01 -4.55 -18.78
C VAL A 76 0.66 -3.16 -18.30
N ARG A 77 0.85 -2.19 -19.19
CA ARG A 77 0.44 -0.79 -18.97
C ARG A 77 -0.86 -0.52 -19.70
N TYR A 78 -1.69 0.30 -19.08
CA TYR A 78 -2.99 0.72 -19.59
C TYR A 78 -3.12 2.23 -19.46
N SER A 79 -3.82 2.84 -20.42
CA SER A 79 -4.34 4.19 -20.32
C SER A 79 -5.79 4.10 -19.84
N CYS A 80 -6.11 4.77 -18.75
CA CYS A 80 -7.42 4.84 -18.15
C CYS A 80 -7.88 6.29 -18.12
N VAL A 81 -8.97 6.60 -18.80
CA VAL A 81 -9.57 7.95 -18.80
C VAL A 81 -10.78 7.92 -17.87
N VAL A 82 -10.77 8.82 -16.88
CA VAL A 82 -11.82 8.95 -15.88
C VAL A 82 -12.46 10.32 -16.02
N GLU A 83 -13.78 10.34 -16.13
CA GLU A 83 -14.58 11.56 -16.16
C GLU A 83 -14.73 12.18 -14.76
N LEU A 84 -15.27 13.39 -14.69
CA LEU A 84 -15.46 14.13 -13.44
C LEU A 84 -16.39 13.42 -12.43
N ASP A 85 -17.28 12.55 -12.90
CA ASP A 85 -18.16 11.72 -12.07
C ASP A 85 -17.48 10.42 -11.57
N ASN A 86 -16.19 10.25 -11.85
CA ASN A 86 -15.39 9.05 -11.56
C ASN A 86 -15.77 7.80 -12.38
N SER A 87 -16.55 7.96 -13.45
CA SER A 87 -16.75 6.88 -14.42
C SER A 87 -15.55 6.75 -15.35
N ILE A 88 -15.20 5.51 -15.69
CA ILE A 88 -14.15 5.22 -16.68
C ILE A 88 -14.77 5.39 -18.07
N SER A 89 -14.30 6.38 -18.84
CA SER A 89 -14.76 6.60 -20.22
C SER A 89 -13.94 5.83 -21.26
N SER A 90 -12.67 5.55 -20.98
CA SER A 90 -11.84 4.68 -21.81
C SER A 90 -10.83 3.90 -20.96
N PHE A 91 -10.53 2.67 -21.39
CA PHE A 91 -9.50 1.82 -20.80
C PHE A 91 -8.84 0.97 -21.90
N GLU A 92 -7.58 1.27 -22.21
CA GLU A 92 -6.87 0.67 -23.35
C GLU A 92 -5.45 0.26 -22.95
N ALA A 93 -4.93 -0.82 -23.51
CA ALA A 93 -3.52 -1.21 -23.30
C ALA A 93 -2.58 -0.27 -24.05
N LEU A 94 -1.44 0.04 -23.44
CA LEU A 94 -0.36 0.90 -23.98
C LEU A 94 0.77 0.08 -24.62
#